data_AF-A0A1U7ITW8-F1
#
_entry.id   AF-A0A1U7ITW8-F1
#
_cell.length_a   1.000
_cell.length_b   1.000
_cell.length_c   1.000
_cell.angle_alpha   90.00
_cell.angle_beta   90.00
_cell.angle_gamma   90.00
#
_symmetry.space_group_name_H-M   'P 1'
#
loop_
_entity.id
_entity.type
_entity.pdbx_description
1 polymer ?
#
loop_
_entity_poly.entity_id
_entity_poly.type
_entity_poly.pdbx_seq_one_letter_code
_entity_poly.pdbx_strand_id
1 'polypeptide(L)'
;MNEYLKAFQLIAQSAEKLVAVENNSLEIKESAKNLHQSIQPCIQELRQSATRLQNLVEGCFHDLEYAEDVWNSKPRIVAAPREEIWEQLGELSGRHLRIQQLSEQCKEESIKQAKKYWEDKVEILRKTWFIDKSGKIKAGIGWSDKEGFIKGMRSEIDTRFPLPKLSTIISNSLILIHQEINLIKLNLILECVKLLDRQSQTSLSKKIELILKEIEGKFANYEDNTNKIIREVKDNGKYHLVSWEKKFGDVTWTEVVVCKNKIWSNIEHGINLVFDERVNLVTQAIDEAIAFYSDFLAKQERYQQETPEQREAEKVWIKQQREELQRVKQGLEETLNQFSN
;
A
#
# COMPACT_ATOMS: atom_id res chain seq x y z
N MET A 1 8.92 -46.88 -4.28
CA MET A 1 7.63 -46.63 -4.97
C MET A 1 7.54 -47.42 -6.28
N ASN A 2 8.51 -47.26 -7.19
CA ASN A 2 8.62 -47.99 -8.46
C ASN A 2 8.57 -49.53 -8.29
N GLU A 3 9.31 -50.10 -7.33
CA GLU A 3 9.27 -51.55 -7.06
C GLU A 3 7.90 -52.05 -6.61
N TYR A 4 7.23 -51.32 -5.72
CA TYR A 4 5.88 -51.66 -5.26
C TYR A 4 4.84 -51.53 -6.38
N LEU A 5 4.96 -50.50 -7.24
CA LEU A 5 4.10 -50.35 -8.41
C LEU A 5 4.24 -51.56 -9.35
N LYS A 6 5.48 -51.94 -9.70
CA LYS A 6 5.75 -53.12 -10.52
C LYS A 6 5.15 -54.39 -9.92
N ALA A 7 5.27 -54.58 -8.61
CA ALA A 7 4.68 -55.74 -7.94
C ALA A 7 3.14 -55.76 -8.08
N PHE A 8 2.47 -54.64 -7.82
CA PHE A 8 1.01 -54.55 -7.98
C PHE A 8 0.57 -54.75 -9.44
N GLN A 9 1.29 -54.18 -10.41
CA GLN A 9 1.03 -54.39 -11.84
C GLN A 9 1.19 -55.87 -12.24
N LEU A 10 2.24 -56.54 -11.77
CA LEU A 10 2.44 -57.96 -12.02
C LEU A 10 1.32 -58.83 -11.44
N ILE A 11 0.87 -58.52 -10.22
CA ILE A 11 -0.25 -59.25 -9.61
C ILE A 11 -1.55 -58.99 -10.40
N ALA A 12 -1.81 -57.74 -10.79
CA ALA A 12 -2.98 -57.38 -11.59
C ALA A 12 -2.99 -58.10 -12.95
N GLN A 13 -1.86 -58.13 -13.66
CA GLN A 13 -1.70 -58.86 -14.93
C GLN A 13 -1.82 -60.37 -14.76
N SER A 14 -1.27 -60.93 -13.67
CA SER A 14 -1.39 -62.36 -13.37
C SER A 14 -2.85 -62.75 -13.11
N ALA A 15 -3.59 -61.90 -12.38
CA ALA A 15 -5.01 -62.10 -12.11
C ALA A 15 -5.84 -62.04 -13.41
N GLU A 16 -5.58 -61.07 -14.30
CA GLU A 16 -6.24 -61.00 -15.62
C GLU A 16 -6.00 -62.24 -16.47
N LYS A 17 -4.75 -62.72 -16.54
CA LYS A 17 -4.41 -63.95 -17.28
C LYS A 17 -5.18 -65.16 -16.74
N LEU A 18 -5.30 -65.30 -15.42
CA LEU A 18 -6.06 -66.39 -14.80
C LEU A 18 -7.55 -66.35 -15.13
N VAL A 19 -8.15 -65.16 -15.27
CA VAL A 19 -9.55 -64.99 -15.67
C VAL A 19 -9.78 -65.44 -17.12
N ALA A 20 -8.81 -65.21 -18.01
CA ALA A 20 -8.93 -65.48 -19.45
C ALA A 20 -8.79 -66.98 -19.85
N VAL A 21 -8.30 -67.86 -18.97
CA VAL A 21 -8.12 -69.30 -19.29
C VAL A 21 -9.44 -70.05 -19.16
N GLU A 22 -9.91 -70.67 -20.24
CA GLU A 22 -11.21 -71.36 -20.30
C GLU A 22 -11.33 -72.50 -19.28
N ASN A 23 -10.27 -73.30 -19.10
CA ASN A 23 -10.24 -74.50 -18.26
C ASN A 23 -10.16 -74.24 -16.74
N ASN A 24 -10.04 -72.99 -16.30
CA ASN A 24 -9.99 -72.66 -14.87
C ASN A 24 -11.39 -72.72 -14.22
N SER A 25 -11.46 -73.13 -12.95
CA SER A 25 -12.72 -73.19 -12.19
C SER A 25 -13.34 -71.79 -11.98
N LEU A 26 -14.65 -71.75 -11.77
CA LEU A 26 -15.39 -70.51 -11.58
C LEU A 26 -14.93 -69.76 -10.32
N GLU A 27 -14.64 -70.48 -9.24
CA GLU A 27 -14.19 -69.93 -7.95
C GLU A 27 -12.82 -69.25 -8.07
N ILE A 28 -11.91 -69.82 -8.87
CA ILE A 28 -10.58 -69.25 -9.14
C ILE A 28 -10.70 -67.99 -10.01
N LYS A 29 -11.59 -68.00 -11.01
CA LYS A 29 -11.87 -66.81 -11.84
C LYS A 29 -12.47 -65.68 -10.99
N GLU A 30 -13.40 -66.00 -10.10
CA GLU A 30 -14.00 -65.02 -9.18
C GLU A 30 -12.97 -64.46 -8.19
N SER A 31 -12.13 -65.33 -7.61
CA SER A 31 -11.04 -64.92 -6.71
C SER A 31 -10.03 -64.02 -7.43
N ALA A 32 -9.65 -64.35 -8.67
CA ALA A 32 -8.75 -63.53 -9.48
C ALA A 32 -9.37 -62.16 -9.82
N LYS A 33 -10.67 -62.13 -10.15
CA LYS A 33 -11.40 -60.87 -10.38
C LYS A 33 -11.43 -60.00 -9.12
N ASN A 34 -11.74 -60.57 -7.96
CA ASN A 34 -11.77 -59.86 -6.68
C ASN A 34 -10.38 -59.33 -6.29
N LEU A 35 -9.33 -60.13 -6.53
CA LEU A 35 -7.95 -59.72 -6.30
C LEU A 35 -7.55 -58.54 -7.21
N HIS A 36 -7.85 -58.64 -8.51
CA HIS A 36 -7.61 -57.54 -9.46
C HIS A 36 -8.31 -56.25 -9.01
N GLN A 37 -9.60 -56.34 -8.65
CA GLN A 37 -10.38 -55.19 -8.16
C GLN A 37 -9.81 -54.60 -6.86
N SER A 38 -9.30 -55.44 -5.95
CA SER A 38 -8.73 -54.99 -4.67
C SER A 38 -7.38 -54.29 -4.83
N ILE A 39 -6.65 -54.55 -5.92
CA ILE A 39 -5.33 -53.97 -6.20
C ILE A 39 -5.44 -52.61 -6.90
N GLN A 40 -6.49 -52.36 -7.68
CA GLN A 40 -6.68 -51.10 -8.40
C GLN A 40 -6.60 -49.85 -7.50
N PRO A 41 -7.24 -49.80 -6.32
CA PRO A 41 -7.08 -48.67 -5.39
C PRO A 41 -5.63 -48.46 -4.93
N CYS A 42 -4.85 -49.52 -4.74
CA CYS A 42 -3.44 -49.41 -4.36
C CYS A 42 -2.59 -48.77 -5.47
N ILE A 43 -2.81 -49.17 -6.73
CA ILE A 43 -2.16 -48.57 -7.90
C ILE A 43 -2.55 -47.09 -8.00
N GLN A 44 -3.83 -46.77 -7.84
CA GLN A 44 -4.32 -45.39 -7.87
C GLN A 44 -3.69 -44.51 -6.77
N GLU A 45 -3.60 -45.02 -5.54
CA GLU A 45 -2.97 -44.28 -4.43
C GLU A 45 -1.48 -44.02 -4.68
N LEU A 46 -0.76 -45.02 -5.22
CA LEU A 46 0.65 -44.84 -5.60
C LEU A 46 0.81 -43.77 -6.68
N ARG A 47 -0.10 -43.74 -7.67
CA ARG A 47 -0.10 -42.70 -8.72
C ARG A 47 -0.33 -41.32 -8.15
N GLN A 48 -1.37 -41.16 -7.33
CA GLN A 48 -1.69 -39.88 -6.69
C GLN A 48 -0.57 -39.41 -5.76
N SER A 49 0.06 -40.32 -5.04
CA SER A 49 1.22 -40.03 -4.20
C SER A 49 2.43 -39.58 -5.03
N ALA A 50 2.72 -40.23 -6.15
CA ALA A 50 3.78 -39.82 -7.06
C ALA A 50 3.52 -38.41 -7.64
N THR A 51 2.28 -38.11 -8.07
CA THR A 51 1.91 -36.77 -8.57
C THR A 51 2.02 -35.71 -7.48
N ARG A 52 1.55 -35.98 -6.25
CA ARG A 52 1.71 -35.06 -5.12
C ARG A 52 3.19 -34.78 -4.84
N LEU A 53 4.03 -35.81 -4.84
CA LEU A 53 5.47 -35.64 -4.61
C LEU A 53 6.13 -34.83 -5.73
N GLN A 54 5.73 -35.03 -6.99
CA GLN A 54 6.22 -34.24 -8.12
C GLN A 54 5.94 -32.75 -7.92
N ASN A 55 4.71 -32.38 -7.54
CA ASN A 55 4.36 -30.97 -7.28
C ASN A 55 5.17 -30.37 -6.10
N LEU A 56 5.45 -31.16 -5.07
CA LEU A 56 6.29 -30.71 -3.95
C LEU A 56 7.74 -30.50 -4.38
N VAL A 57 8.28 -31.38 -5.23
CA VAL A 57 9.62 -31.26 -5.79
C VAL A 57 9.76 -30.02 -6.67
N GLU A 58 8.72 -29.64 -7.43
CA GLU A 58 8.69 -28.38 -8.17
C GLU A 58 8.81 -27.16 -7.25
N GLY A 59 8.16 -27.19 -6.07
CA GLY A 59 8.36 -26.18 -5.03
C GLY A 59 9.82 -26.10 -4.56
N CYS A 60 10.48 -27.25 -4.35
CA CYS A 60 11.90 -27.28 -3.98
C CYS A 60 12.81 -26.70 -5.08
N PHE A 61 12.49 -26.93 -6.36
CA PHE A 61 13.22 -26.29 -7.46
C PHE A 61 13.09 -24.78 -7.43
N HIS A 62 11.89 -24.26 -7.14
CA HIS A 62 11.66 -22.82 -7.01
C HIS A 62 12.50 -22.20 -5.88
N ASP A 63 12.53 -22.83 -4.71
CA ASP A 63 13.36 -22.37 -3.58
C ASP A 63 14.86 -22.37 -3.94
N LEU A 64 15.31 -23.37 -4.71
CA LEU A 64 16.70 -23.47 -5.14
C LEU A 64 17.04 -22.43 -6.22
N GLU A 65 16.14 -22.16 -7.15
CA GLU A 65 16.26 -21.06 -8.13
C GLU A 65 16.36 -19.71 -7.41
N TYR A 66 15.56 -19.49 -6.38
CA TYR A 66 15.65 -18.30 -5.54
C TYR A 66 17.01 -18.20 -4.84
N ALA A 67 17.50 -19.29 -4.23
CA ALA A 67 18.82 -19.30 -3.60
C ALA A 67 19.96 -18.99 -4.59
N GLU A 68 19.87 -19.53 -5.81
CA GLU A 68 20.82 -19.23 -6.90
C GLU A 68 20.78 -17.76 -7.31
N ASP A 69 19.59 -17.18 -7.44
CA ASP A 69 19.44 -15.76 -7.78
C ASP A 69 19.96 -14.83 -6.67
N VAL A 70 19.72 -15.16 -5.40
CA VAL A 70 20.32 -14.47 -4.26
C VAL A 70 21.85 -14.54 -4.34
N TRP A 71 22.42 -15.73 -4.59
CA TRP A 71 23.87 -15.89 -4.74
C TRP A 71 24.42 -15.03 -5.91
N ASN A 72 23.73 -15.01 -7.05
CA ASN A 72 24.08 -14.19 -8.21
C ASN A 72 23.92 -12.67 -7.97
N SER A 73 23.13 -12.26 -6.96
CA SER A 73 22.97 -10.85 -6.56
C SER A 73 24.15 -10.32 -5.74
N LYS A 74 24.82 -11.18 -4.97
CA LYS A 74 25.92 -10.79 -4.08
C LYS A 74 26.99 -9.93 -4.76
N PRO A 75 27.61 -10.33 -5.89
CA PRO A 75 28.65 -9.51 -6.52
C PRO A 75 28.11 -8.17 -7.03
N ARG A 76 26.86 -8.12 -7.49
CA ARG A 76 26.19 -6.88 -7.94
C ARG A 76 26.02 -5.90 -6.78
N ILE A 77 25.56 -6.38 -5.64
CA ILE A 77 25.37 -5.59 -4.41
C ILE A 77 26.72 -5.10 -3.87
N VAL A 78 27.75 -5.95 -3.87
CA VAL A 78 29.11 -5.59 -3.42
C VAL A 78 29.71 -4.48 -4.28
N ALA A 79 29.44 -4.48 -5.59
CA ALA A 79 29.94 -3.49 -6.54
C ALA A 79 29.17 -2.15 -6.54
N ALA A 80 28.04 -2.06 -5.82
CA ALA A 80 27.26 -0.83 -5.74
C ALA A 80 28.06 0.34 -5.13
N PRO A 81 27.86 1.59 -5.59
CA PRO A 81 28.66 2.73 -5.15
C PRO A 81 28.31 3.14 -3.70
N ARG A 82 29.06 2.62 -2.74
CA ARG A 82 28.82 2.84 -1.29
C ARG A 82 28.77 4.32 -0.91
N GLU A 83 29.66 5.13 -1.47
CA GLU A 83 29.75 6.56 -1.19
C GLU A 83 28.50 7.32 -1.67
N GLU A 84 28.01 7.01 -2.88
CA GLU A 84 26.78 7.60 -3.41
C GLU A 84 25.55 7.22 -2.58
N ILE A 85 25.50 5.97 -2.07
CA ILE A 85 24.41 5.52 -1.19
C ILE A 85 24.41 6.31 0.13
N TRP A 86 25.58 6.53 0.73
CA TRP A 86 25.70 7.36 1.93
C TRP A 86 25.32 8.81 1.69
N GLU A 87 25.74 9.38 0.56
CA GLU A 87 25.35 10.73 0.15
C GLU A 87 23.82 10.84 0.02
N GLN A 88 23.18 9.87 -0.66
CA GLN A 88 21.73 9.85 -0.78
C GLN A 88 21.02 9.68 0.56
N LEU A 89 21.56 8.90 1.49
CA LEU A 89 21.00 8.77 2.84
C LEU A 89 21.06 10.11 3.59
N GLY A 90 22.18 10.84 3.46
CA GLY A 90 22.34 12.20 3.98
C GLY A 90 21.36 13.20 3.34
N GLU A 91 21.26 13.19 2.00
CA GLU A 91 20.31 14.03 1.26
C GLU A 91 18.85 13.75 1.70
N LEU A 92 18.45 12.47 1.79
CA LEU A 92 17.10 12.08 2.23
C LEU A 92 16.82 12.53 3.65
N SER A 93 17.77 12.35 4.58
CA SER A 93 17.61 12.75 5.98
C SER A 93 17.44 14.27 6.11
N GLY A 94 18.25 15.04 5.37
CA GLY A 94 18.13 16.50 5.33
C GLY A 94 16.81 16.96 4.72
N ARG A 95 16.37 16.32 3.64
CA ARG A 95 15.07 16.60 3.00
C ARG A 95 13.89 16.21 3.89
N HIS A 96 13.99 15.12 4.65
CA HIS A 96 12.97 14.72 5.60
C HIS A 96 12.67 15.87 6.58
N LEU A 97 13.70 16.39 7.24
CA LEU A 97 13.57 17.51 8.17
C LEU A 97 13.01 18.76 7.50
N ARG A 98 13.48 19.07 6.29
CA ARG A 98 13.03 20.24 5.53
C ARG A 98 11.55 20.13 5.13
N ILE A 99 11.09 18.96 4.68
CA ILE A 99 9.68 18.72 4.35
C ILE A 99 8.81 18.87 5.59
N GLN A 100 9.22 18.31 6.73
CA GLN A 100 8.49 18.47 7.99
C GLN A 100 8.38 19.95 8.40
N GLN A 101 9.50 20.67 8.42
CA GLN A 101 9.51 22.09 8.79
C GLN A 101 8.67 22.95 7.83
N LEU A 102 8.85 22.76 6.52
CA LEU A 102 8.09 23.48 5.51
C LEU A 102 6.59 23.16 5.64
N SER A 103 6.25 21.91 5.95
CA SER A 103 4.85 21.51 6.11
C SER A 103 4.18 22.18 7.30
N GLU A 104 4.87 22.31 8.43
CA GLU A 104 4.34 23.02 9.60
C GLU A 104 4.14 24.50 9.29
N GLN A 105 5.12 25.15 8.65
CA GLN A 105 5.01 26.54 8.23
C GLN A 105 3.84 26.76 7.26
N CYS A 106 3.71 25.89 6.26
CA CYS A 106 2.62 25.93 5.29
C CYS A 106 1.25 25.70 5.95
N LYS A 107 1.16 24.80 6.94
CA LYS A 107 -0.05 24.54 7.71
C LYS A 107 -0.43 25.76 8.55
N GLU A 108 0.49 26.30 9.33
CA GLU A 108 0.28 27.49 10.17
C GLU A 108 -0.15 28.71 9.34
N GLU A 109 0.53 28.97 8.23
CA GLU A 109 0.19 30.10 7.35
C GLU A 109 -1.16 29.89 6.65
N SER A 110 -1.50 28.65 6.27
CA SER A 110 -2.82 28.33 5.72
C SER A 110 -3.94 28.59 6.74
N ILE A 111 -3.74 28.17 7.99
CA ILE A 111 -4.65 28.43 9.10
C ILE A 111 -4.81 29.94 9.31
N LYS A 112 -3.70 30.67 9.39
CA LYS A 112 -3.71 32.13 9.58
C LYS A 112 -4.43 32.87 8.47
N GLN A 113 -4.18 32.52 7.20
CA GLN A 113 -4.86 33.13 6.06
C GLN A 113 -6.35 32.81 6.03
N ALA A 114 -6.73 31.56 6.29
CA ALA A 114 -8.11 31.14 6.35
C ALA A 114 -8.86 31.84 7.49
N LYS A 115 -8.25 31.94 8.67
CA LYS A 115 -8.80 32.62 9.84
C LYS A 115 -9.05 34.09 9.56
N LYS A 116 -8.03 34.78 9.05
CA LYS A 116 -8.13 36.20 8.70
C LYS A 116 -9.27 36.45 7.71
N TYR A 117 -9.35 35.65 6.64
CA TYR A 117 -10.43 35.76 5.67
C TYR A 117 -11.80 35.58 6.33
N TRP A 118 -11.98 34.55 7.15
CA TRP A 118 -13.24 34.28 7.84
C TRP A 118 -13.63 35.39 8.80
N GLU A 119 -12.69 35.88 9.61
CA GLU A 119 -12.90 36.98 10.56
C GLU A 119 -13.25 38.29 9.84
N ASP A 120 -12.55 38.62 8.76
CA ASP A 120 -12.81 39.81 7.94
C ASP A 120 -14.24 39.79 7.36
N LYS A 121 -14.71 38.62 6.87
CA LYS A 121 -16.07 38.48 6.34
C LYS A 121 -17.14 38.61 7.41
N VAL A 122 -16.92 38.00 8.57
CA VAL A 122 -17.87 38.09 9.68
C VAL A 122 -17.93 39.51 10.25
N GLU A 123 -16.80 40.22 10.30
CA GLU A 123 -16.76 41.62 10.71
C GLU A 123 -17.43 42.56 9.68
N ILE A 124 -17.33 42.30 8.38
CA ILE A 124 -18.11 43.02 7.35
C ILE A 124 -19.62 42.84 7.58
N LEU A 125 -20.06 41.62 7.87
CA LEU A 125 -21.47 41.35 8.17
C LEU A 125 -21.91 42.02 9.47
N ARG A 126 -21.05 42.04 10.49
CA ARG A 126 -21.30 42.79 11.73
C ARG A 126 -21.50 44.27 11.46
N LYS A 127 -20.59 44.91 10.73
CA LYS A 127 -20.67 46.34 10.40
C LYS A 127 -21.90 46.68 9.57
N THR A 128 -22.30 45.78 8.66
CA THR A 128 -23.47 45.98 7.80
C THR A 128 -24.78 45.88 8.58
N TRP A 129 -24.90 44.90 9.48
CA TRP A 129 -26.20 44.52 10.04
C TRP A 129 -26.36 44.87 11.53
N PHE A 130 -25.28 44.79 12.32
CA PHE A 130 -25.28 44.98 13.77
C PHE A 130 -24.81 46.36 14.23
N ILE A 131 -24.42 47.26 13.33
CA ILE A 131 -24.09 48.65 13.65
C ILE A 131 -25.18 49.55 13.06
N ASP A 132 -25.73 50.46 13.88
CA ASP A 132 -26.72 51.43 13.42
C ASP A 132 -26.08 52.65 12.74
N LYS A 133 -26.91 53.54 12.17
CA LYS A 133 -26.45 54.76 11.49
C LYS A 133 -25.69 55.74 12.41
N SER A 134 -25.84 55.59 13.73
CA SER A 134 -25.14 56.40 14.74
C SER A 134 -23.83 55.75 15.22
N GLY A 135 -23.48 54.57 14.69
CA GLY A 135 -22.27 53.83 15.07
C GLY A 135 -22.43 52.98 16.33
N LYS A 136 -23.65 52.85 16.90
CA LYS A 136 -23.90 52.00 18.07
C LYS A 136 -24.18 50.56 17.66
N ILE A 137 -23.70 49.63 18.49
CA ILE A 137 -23.93 48.20 18.30
C ILE A 137 -25.37 47.87 18.73
N LYS A 138 -26.14 47.26 17.82
CA LYS A 138 -27.48 46.74 18.10
C LYS A 138 -27.38 45.49 19.00
N ALA A 139 -28.28 45.35 19.97
CA ALA A 139 -28.36 44.16 20.82
C ALA A 139 -28.73 42.89 20.00
N GLY A 140 -29.46 43.06 18.91
CA GLY A 140 -29.79 42.03 17.94
C GLY A 140 -30.31 42.62 16.63
N ILE A 141 -30.47 41.77 15.62
CA ILE A 141 -31.11 42.13 14.36
C ILE A 141 -32.51 41.52 14.29
N GLY A 142 -33.50 42.38 14.10
CA GLY A 142 -34.90 42.00 13.96
C GLY A 142 -35.29 41.63 12.53
N TRP A 143 -36.59 41.38 12.30
CA TRP A 143 -37.12 40.82 11.06
C TRP A 143 -36.67 41.52 9.76
N SER A 144 -36.56 42.85 9.75
CA SER A 144 -36.18 43.61 8.54
C SER A 144 -34.72 43.38 8.10
N ASP A 145 -33.81 43.18 9.04
CA ASP A 145 -32.36 43.07 8.79
C ASP A 145 -31.89 41.61 8.77
N LYS A 146 -32.67 40.73 9.42
CA LYS A 146 -32.38 39.31 9.62
C LYS A 146 -32.25 38.51 8.33
N GLU A 147 -33.16 38.71 7.38
CA GLU A 147 -33.12 37.99 6.10
C GLU A 147 -31.84 38.32 5.31
N GLY A 148 -31.48 39.60 5.25
CA GLY A 148 -30.27 40.06 4.58
C GLY A 148 -28.99 39.53 5.22
N PHE A 149 -28.92 39.51 6.55
CA PHE A 149 -27.80 38.92 7.28
C PHE A 149 -27.66 37.40 7.02
N ILE A 150 -28.77 36.65 7.11
CA ILE A 150 -28.78 35.20 6.86
C ILE A 150 -28.33 34.90 5.43
N LYS A 151 -28.81 35.66 4.45
CA LYS A 151 -28.39 35.54 3.04
C LYS A 151 -26.89 35.83 2.87
N GLY A 152 -26.36 36.84 3.57
CA GLY A 152 -24.94 37.16 3.58
C GLY A 152 -24.09 36.03 4.14
N MET A 153 -24.43 35.52 5.33
CA MET A 153 -23.75 34.38 5.94
C MET A 153 -23.84 33.12 5.06
N ARG A 154 -25.01 32.83 4.50
CA ARG A 154 -25.21 31.69 3.59
C ARG A 154 -24.35 31.81 2.35
N SER A 155 -24.27 32.99 1.73
CA SER A 155 -23.40 33.20 0.58
C SER A 155 -21.93 32.93 0.93
N GLU A 156 -21.46 33.37 2.09
CA GLU A 156 -20.09 33.05 2.50
C GLU A 156 -19.90 31.54 2.69
N ILE A 157 -20.79 30.85 3.42
CA ILE A 157 -20.67 29.40 3.72
C ILE A 157 -20.82 28.51 2.48
N ASP A 158 -21.78 28.82 1.61
CA ASP A 158 -22.16 27.92 0.51
C ASP A 158 -21.34 28.17 -0.76
N THR A 159 -20.93 29.43 -1.00
CA THR A 159 -20.45 29.88 -2.31
C THR A 159 -19.07 30.52 -2.34
N ARG A 160 -18.51 30.95 -1.20
CA ARG A 160 -17.21 31.66 -1.16
C ARG A 160 -16.19 31.01 -0.24
N PHE A 161 -16.64 30.42 0.86
CA PHE A 161 -15.84 29.81 1.89
C PHE A 161 -16.59 28.61 2.46
N PRO A 162 -16.19 27.38 2.12
CA PRO A 162 -14.80 27.00 1.85
C PRO A 162 -14.35 27.09 0.38
N LEU A 163 -15.24 27.00 -0.61
CA LEU A 163 -14.85 27.12 -2.03
C LEU A 163 -15.19 28.50 -2.60
N PRO A 164 -14.30 29.10 -3.43
CA PRO A 164 -13.00 28.59 -3.87
C PRO A 164 -11.85 28.90 -2.89
N LYS A 165 -12.08 29.78 -1.89
CA LYS A 165 -10.99 30.46 -1.19
C LYS A 165 -10.11 29.54 -0.33
N LEU A 166 -10.71 28.64 0.46
CA LEU A 166 -9.95 27.70 1.30
C LEU A 166 -9.14 26.73 0.43
N SER A 167 -9.73 26.25 -0.66
CA SER A 167 -9.07 25.37 -1.62
C SER A 167 -7.81 26.02 -2.20
N THR A 168 -7.89 27.29 -2.62
CA THR A 168 -6.72 28.04 -3.10
C THR A 168 -5.64 28.24 -2.03
N ILE A 169 -6.04 28.52 -0.77
CA ILE A 169 -5.08 28.68 0.34
C ILE A 169 -4.31 27.37 0.54
N ILE A 170 -5.03 26.26 0.64
CA ILE A 170 -4.45 24.93 0.84
C ILE A 170 -3.58 24.53 -0.34
N SER A 171 -4.05 24.69 -1.59
CA SER A 171 -3.32 24.27 -2.79
C SER A 171 -2.01 25.03 -2.96
N ASN A 172 -2.01 26.36 -2.78
CA ASN A 172 -0.81 27.17 -2.87
C ASN A 172 0.28 26.71 -1.90
N SER A 173 -0.11 26.38 -0.67
CA SER A 173 0.81 25.88 0.35
C SER A 173 1.35 24.48 0.03
N LEU A 174 0.49 23.58 -0.45
CA LEU A 174 0.90 22.20 -0.78
C LEU A 174 1.81 22.13 -2.01
N ILE A 175 1.67 23.06 -2.96
CA ILE A 175 2.58 23.14 -4.12
C ILE A 175 4.02 23.33 -3.65
N LEU A 176 4.26 24.11 -2.60
CA LEU A 176 5.61 24.33 -2.05
C LEU A 176 6.19 23.03 -1.46
N ILE A 177 5.36 22.28 -0.73
CA ILE A 177 5.76 20.97 -0.17
C ILE A 177 6.05 19.98 -1.31
N HIS A 178 5.18 19.94 -2.33
CA HIS A 178 5.34 19.05 -3.48
C HIS A 178 6.60 19.37 -4.28
N GLN A 179 6.94 20.63 -4.44
CA GLN A 179 8.21 21.05 -5.06
C GLN A 179 9.42 20.49 -4.30
N GLU A 180 9.40 20.51 -2.97
CA GLU A 180 10.49 19.95 -2.17
C GLU A 180 10.58 18.42 -2.31
N ILE A 181 9.43 17.73 -2.37
CA ILE A 181 9.36 16.27 -2.62
C ILE A 181 9.95 15.90 -3.97
N ASN A 182 9.64 16.68 -5.02
CA ASN A 182 10.12 16.42 -6.39
C ASN A 182 11.64 16.58 -6.56
N LEU A 183 12.33 17.15 -5.56
CA LEU A 183 13.78 17.20 -5.55
C LEU A 183 14.43 15.92 -5.00
N ILE A 184 13.65 14.97 -4.48
CA ILE A 184 14.14 13.66 -4.06
C ILE A 184 14.53 12.85 -5.31
N LYS A 185 15.81 12.46 -5.37
CA LYS A 185 16.33 11.67 -6.49
C LYS A 185 16.03 10.20 -6.26
N LEU A 186 15.18 9.61 -7.11
CA LEU A 186 14.81 8.20 -7.03
C LEU A 186 15.69 7.27 -7.87
N ASN A 187 16.59 7.82 -8.68
CA ASN A 187 17.39 7.01 -9.60
C ASN A 187 18.26 6.00 -8.86
N LEU A 188 18.97 6.42 -7.80
CA LEU A 188 19.87 5.51 -7.09
C LEU A 188 19.12 4.41 -6.35
N ILE A 189 17.95 4.68 -5.76
CA ILE A 189 17.16 3.65 -5.07
C ILE A 189 16.66 2.61 -6.07
N LEU A 190 16.20 3.04 -7.26
CA LEU A 190 15.78 2.14 -8.32
C LEU A 190 16.95 1.31 -8.88
N GLU A 191 18.13 1.90 -9.05
CA GLU A 191 19.33 1.16 -9.43
C GLU A 191 19.72 0.14 -8.36
N CYS A 192 19.73 0.50 -7.07
CA CYS A 192 20.02 -0.42 -5.98
C CYS A 192 19.02 -1.59 -5.94
N VAL A 193 17.72 -1.32 -6.17
CA VAL A 193 16.69 -2.36 -6.26
C VAL A 193 17.02 -3.36 -7.37
N LYS A 194 17.44 -2.92 -8.56
CA LYS A 194 17.82 -3.80 -9.70
C LYS A 194 19.00 -4.72 -9.39
N LEU A 195 19.83 -4.39 -8.40
CA LEU A 195 20.97 -5.22 -8.01
C LEU A 195 20.59 -6.41 -7.12
N LEU A 196 19.38 -6.40 -6.55
CA LEU A 196 18.88 -7.47 -5.67
C LEU A 196 18.48 -8.73 -6.46
N ASP A 197 18.01 -9.75 -5.74
CA ASP A 197 17.30 -10.89 -6.32
C ASP A 197 15.95 -10.44 -6.93
N ARG A 198 15.42 -11.23 -7.87
CA ARG A 198 14.24 -10.96 -8.68
C ARG A 198 12.98 -10.83 -7.83
N GLN A 199 12.87 -11.57 -6.73
CA GLN A 199 11.71 -11.48 -5.85
C GLN A 199 11.70 -10.13 -5.11
N SER A 200 12.83 -9.75 -4.53
CA SER A 200 13.04 -8.43 -3.90
C SER A 200 12.82 -7.31 -4.91
N GLN A 201 13.37 -7.41 -6.12
CA GLN A 201 13.17 -6.45 -7.21
C GLN A 201 11.67 -6.23 -7.49
N THR A 202 10.93 -7.32 -7.70
CA THR A 202 9.51 -7.27 -8.06
C THR A 202 8.68 -6.65 -6.93
N SER A 203 8.93 -7.10 -5.69
CA SER A 203 8.22 -6.62 -4.51
C SER A 203 8.47 -5.13 -4.25
N LEU A 204 9.73 -4.71 -4.25
CA LEU A 204 10.13 -3.33 -3.97
C LEU A 204 9.74 -2.38 -5.09
N SER A 205 9.90 -2.78 -6.36
CA SER A 205 9.49 -1.93 -7.49
C SER A 205 7.99 -1.64 -7.46
N LYS A 206 7.18 -2.67 -7.17
CA LYS A 206 5.73 -2.50 -7.01
C LYS A 206 5.39 -1.59 -5.83
N LYS A 207 6.10 -1.74 -4.70
CA LYS A 207 5.89 -0.89 -3.52
C LYS A 207 6.21 0.57 -3.83
N ILE A 208 7.35 0.83 -4.48
CA ILE A 208 7.77 2.17 -4.90
C ILE A 208 6.73 2.79 -5.84
N GLU A 209 6.29 2.06 -6.87
CA GLU A 209 5.28 2.53 -7.82
C GLU A 209 3.97 2.92 -7.12
N LEU A 210 3.48 2.09 -6.19
CA LEU A 210 2.26 2.37 -5.43
C LEU A 210 2.40 3.64 -4.57
N ILE A 211 3.52 3.80 -3.86
CA ILE A 211 3.79 4.98 -3.02
C ILE A 211 3.85 6.24 -3.88
N LEU A 212 4.59 6.21 -4.99
CA LEU A 212 4.71 7.36 -5.89
C LEU A 212 3.35 7.78 -6.46
N LYS A 213 2.56 6.80 -6.90
CA LYS A 213 1.21 7.06 -7.39
C LYS A 213 0.30 7.64 -6.30
N GLU A 214 0.43 7.18 -5.06
CA GLU A 214 -0.35 7.73 -3.94
C GLU A 214 0.06 9.16 -3.62
N ILE A 215 1.37 9.45 -3.57
CA ILE A 215 1.89 10.82 -3.36
C ILE A 215 1.41 11.73 -4.49
N GLU A 216 1.63 11.36 -5.75
CA GLU A 216 1.18 12.14 -6.90
C GLU A 216 -0.33 12.36 -6.86
N GLY A 217 -1.11 11.31 -6.59
CA GLY A 217 -2.56 11.39 -6.48
C GLY A 217 -3.00 12.37 -5.39
N LYS A 218 -2.41 12.30 -4.19
CA LYS A 218 -2.79 13.17 -3.07
C LYS A 218 -2.36 14.61 -3.26
N PHE A 219 -1.24 14.88 -3.92
CA PHE A 219 -0.74 16.24 -4.14
C PHE A 219 -1.32 16.89 -5.41
N ALA A 220 -1.64 16.11 -6.45
CA ALA A 220 -2.32 16.60 -7.65
C ALA A 220 -3.82 16.80 -7.46
N ASN A 221 -4.50 15.89 -6.73
CA ASN A 221 -5.94 15.96 -6.49
C ASN A 221 -6.22 16.44 -5.06
N TYR A 222 -6.07 17.75 -4.82
CA TYR A 222 -6.35 18.33 -3.50
C TYR A 222 -7.83 18.49 -3.19
N GLU A 223 -8.70 18.30 -4.18
CA GLU A 223 -10.14 18.52 -4.05
C GLU A 223 -10.82 17.47 -3.17
N ASP A 224 -10.34 16.23 -3.16
CA ASP A 224 -11.06 15.11 -2.51
C ASP A 224 -11.14 15.26 -0.97
N ASN A 225 -10.02 15.58 -0.31
CA ASN A 225 -10.03 15.90 1.12
C ASN A 225 -10.69 17.24 1.42
N THR A 226 -10.59 18.20 0.49
CA THR A 226 -11.27 19.49 0.61
C THR A 226 -12.80 19.30 0.60
N ASN A 227 -13.33 18.34 -0.17
CA ASN A 227 -14.76 18.00 -0.25
C ASN A 227 -15.35 17.49 1.07
N LYS A 228 -14.54 16.83 1.90
CA LYS A 228 -14.96 16.46 3.26
C LYS A 228 -15.11 17.69 4.16
N ILE A 229 -14.10 18.56 4.17
CA ILE A 229 -14.13 19.84 4.91
C ILE A 229 -15.33 20.69 4.47
N ILE A 230 -15.57 20.76 3.16
CA ILE A 230 -16.67 21.51 2.57
C ILE A 230 -18.02 21.02 3.09
N ARG A 231 -18.23 19.70 3.13
CA ARG A 231 -19.47 19.12 3.66
C ARG A 231 -19.67 19.48 5.14
N GLU A 232 -18.65 19.29 5.97
CA GLU A 232 -18.74 19.56 7.40
C GLU A 232 -19.00 21.04 7.72
N VAL A 233 -18.37 21.96 6.97
CA VAL A 233 -18.62 23.40 7.08
C VAL A 233 -20.04 23.75 6.66
N LYS A 234 -20.52 23.20 5.54
CA LYS A 234 -21.87 23.44 5.04
C LYS A 234 -22.94 22.91 5.99
N ASP A 235 -22.78 21.70 6.52
CA ASP A 235 -23.77 21.08 7.41
C ASP A 235 -23.91 21.85 8.72
N ASN A 236 -22.80 22.25 9.33
CA ASN A 236 -22.82 23.04 10.56
C ASN A 236 -23.33 24.46 10.32
N GLY A 237 -22.91 25.11 9.24
CA GLY A 237 -23.41 26.42 8.85
C GLY A 237 -24.92 26.40 8.60
N LYS A 238 -25.40 25.39 7.87
CA LYS A 238 -26.83 25.20 7.56
C LYS A 238 -27.67 25.00 8.81
N TYR A 239 -27.19 24.23 9.79
CA TYR A 239 -27.90 24.05 11.06
C TYR A 239 -28.18 25.39 11.76
N HIS A 240 -27.16 26.24 11.90
CA HIS A 240 -27.32 27.56 12.52
C HIS A 240 -28.19 28.52 11.70
N LEU A 241 -28.02 28.53 10.37
CA LEU A 241 -28.82 29.38 9.49
C LEU A 241 -30.31 29.00 9.53
N VAL A 242 -30.65 27.71 9.49
CA VAL A 242 -32.04 27.23 9.58
C VAL A 242 -32.64 27.53 10.96
N SER A 243 -31.83 27.42 12.03
CA SER A 243 -32.25 27.81 13.38
C SER A 243 -32.61 29.30 13.43
N TRP A 244 -31.77 30.16 12.86
CA TRP A 244 -32.05 31.60 12.80
C TRP A 244 -33.28 31.91 11.96
N GLU A 245 -33.45 31.31 10.77
CA GLU A 245 -34.64 31.49 9.92
C GLU A 245 -35.95 31.22 10.68
N LYS A 246 -35.99 30.15 11.48
CA LYS A 246 -37.17 29.72 12.22
C LYS A 246 -37.37 30.42 13.56
N LYS A 247 -36.34 31.11 14.07
CA LYS A 247 -36.38 31.78 15.39
C LYS A 247 -37.39 32.92 15.38
N PHE A 248 -38.31 32.94 16.35
CA PHE A 248 -39.14 34.12 16.62
C PHE A 248 -38.32 35.13 17.43
N GLY A 249 -38.17 36.36 16.92
CA GLY A 249 -37.36 37.42 17.52
C GLY A 249 -35.96 37.56 16.93
N ASP A 250 -35.14 38.35 17.63
CA ASP A 250 -33.86 38.84 17.12
C ASP A 250 -32.76 37.78 17.11
N VAL A 251 -31.85 37.90 16.14
CA VAL A 251 -30.56 37.20 16.16
C VAL A 251 -29.54 38.09 16.86
N THR A 252 -28.97 37.60 17.95
CA THR A 252 -28.00 38.35 18.76
C THR A 252 -26.58 38.15 18.24
N TRP A 253 -25.69 39.10 18.51
CA TRP A 253 -24.28 38.96 18.13
C TRP A 253 -23.60 37.77 18.83
N THR A 254 -23.99 37.46 20.07
CA THR A 254 -23.48 36.30 20.82
C THR A 254 -23.76 34.98 20.08
N GLU A 255 -24.96 34.82 19.52
CA GLU A 255 -25.31 33.64 18.72
C GLU A 255 -24.47 33.56 17.43
N VAL A 256 -24.20 34.71 16.79
CA VAL A 256 -23.33 34.79 15.61
C VAL A 256 -21.90 34.38 15.96
N VAL A 257 -21.36 34.81 17.11
CA VAL A 257 -20.02 34.41 17.56
C VAL A 257 -19.92 32.90 17.81
N VAL A 258 -20.94 32.27 18.36
CA VAL A 258 -20.98 30.81 18.55
C VAL A 258 -20.92 30.09 17.20
N CYS A 259 -21.77 30.49 16.24
CA CYS A 259 -21.76 29.95 14.88
C CYS A 259 -20.39 30.16 14.19
N LYS A 260 -19.84 31.38 14.30
CA LYS A 260 -18.52 31.74 13.76
C LYS A 260 -17.42 30.80 14.24
N ASN A 261 -17.36 30.57 15.55
CA ASN A 261 -16.32 29.76 16.17
C ASN A 261 -16.49 28.27 15.82
N LYS A 262 -17.73 27.79 15.72
CA LYS A 262 -18.01 26.40 15.32
C LYS A 262 -17.59 26.12 13.89
N ILE A 263 -17.94 27.03 12.97
CA ILE A 263 -17.50 26.95 11.56
C ILE A 263 -15.97 26.98 11.50
N TRP A 264 -15.34 27.93 12.18
CA TRP A 264 -13.87 28.04 12.24
C TRP A 264 -13.20 26.76 12.72
N SER A 265 -13.68 26.17 13.82
CA SER A 265 -13.10 24.94 14.36
C SER A 265 -13.08 23.79 13.35
N ASN A 266 -14.11 23.67 12.51
CA ASN A 266 -14.15 22.63 11.47
C ASN A 266 -13.17 22.93 10.32
N ILE A 267 -13.03 24.21 9.96
CA ILE A 267 -12.08 24.65 8.93
C ILE A 267 -10.65 24.35 9.38
N GLU A 268 -10.31 24.76 10.60
CA GLU A 268 -9.01 24.52 11.20
C GLU A 268 -8.69 23.02 11.31
N HIS A 269 -9.65 22.22 11.80
CA HIS A 269 -9.51 20.77 11.84
C HIS A 269 -9.28 20.17 10.44
N GLY A 270 -10.04 20.63 9.45
CA GLY A 270 -9.91 20.21 8.06
C GLY A 270 -8.53 20.52 7.48
N ILE A 271 -8.02 21.73 7.71
CA ILE A 271 -6.67 22.10 7.27
C ILE A 271 -5.65 21.16 7.92
N ASN A 272 -5.71 20.97 9.24
CA ASN A 272 -4.78 20.07 9.95
C ASN A 272 -4.78 18.66 9.35
N LEU A 273 -5.96 18.04 9.20
CA LEU A 273 -6.08 16.71 8.61
C LEU A 273 -5.45 16.63 7.21
N VAL A 274 -5.69 17.63 6.38
CA VAL A 274 -5.16 17.67 5.01
C VAL A 274 -3.63 17.67 5.00
N PHE A 275 -3.01 18.50 5.84
CA PHE A 275 -1.54 18.57 5.92
C PHE A 275 -0.98 17.32 6.58
N ASP A 276 -1.51 16.90 7.73
CA ASP A 276 -1.01 15.75 8.48
C ASP A 276 -1.08 14.47 7.64
N GLU A 277 -2.19 14.19 6.95
CA GLU A 277 -2.30 12.99 6.09
C GLU A 277 -1.26 12.96 4.95
N ARG A 278 -0.99 14.11 4.33
CA ARG A 278 -0.06 14.21 3.20
C ARG A 278 1.39 14.14 3.65
N VAL A 279 1.71 14.85 4.72
CA VAL A 279 3.06 14.86 5.29
C VAL A 279 3.39 13.47 5.82
N ASN A 280 2.48 12.84 6.56
CA ASN A 280 2.70 11.48 7.08
C ASN A 280 2.99 10.47 5.97
N LEU A 281 2.28 10.54 4.84
CA LEU A 281 2.54 9.67 3.69
C LEU A 281 3.97 9.86 3.16
N VAL A 282 4.41 11.11 3.03
CA VAL A 282 5.73 11.45 2.49
C VAL A 282 6.84 11.09 3.48
N THR A 283 6.66 11.39 4.77
CA THR A 283 7.64 11.05 5.80
C THR A 283 7.80 9.54 5.93
N GLN A 284 6.70 8.78 5.87
CA GLN A 284 6.76 7.31 5.84
C GLN A 284 7.51 6.80 4.61
N ALA A 285 7.27 7.37 3.43
CA ALA A 285 7.99 6.99 2.22
C ALA A 285 9.51 7.26 2.33
N ILE A 286 9.90 8.38 2.94
CA ILE A 286 11.31 8.71 3.17
C ILE A 286 11.93 7.78 4.21
N ASP A 287 11.24 7.48 5.31
CA ASP A 287 11.70 6.56 6.33
C ASP A 287 11.93 5.15 5.76
N GLU A 288 11.02 4.69 4.90
CA GLU A 288 11.18 3.42 4.19
C GLU A 288 12.36 3.43 3.22
N ALA A 289 12.62 4.55 2.52
CA ALA A 289 13.78 4.70 1.65
C ALA A 289 15.10 4.70 2.45
N ILE A 290 15.13 5.36 3.61
CA ILE A 290 16.28 5.36 4.53
C ILE A 290 16.53 3.96 5.09
N ALA A 291 15.46 3.26 5.51
CA ALA A 291 15.55 1.88 5.99
C ALA A 291 16.07 0.96 4.89
N PHE A 292 15.56 1.10 3.66
CA PHE A 292 16.05 0.36 2.49
C PHE A 292 17.55 0.55 2.29
N TYR A 293 18.04 1.80 2.25
CA TYR A 293 19.47 2.05 2.06
C TYR A 293 20.32 1.51 3.20
N SER A 294 19.85 1.63 4.44
CA SER A 294 20.53 1.09 5.62
C SER A 294 20.65 -0.44 5.54
N ASP A 295 19.57 -1.13 5.19
CA ASP A 295 19.55 -2.58 5.00
C ASP A 295 20.42 -3.01 3.81
N PHE A 296 20.42 -2.23 2.73
CA PHE A 296 21.24 -2.47 1.55
C PHE A 296 22.74 -2.35 1.89
N LEU A 297 23.14 -1.31 2.62
CA LEU A 297 24.51 -1.12 3.09
C LEU A 297 24.94 -2.24 4.03
N ALA A 298 24.06 -2.68 4.95
CA ALA A 298 24.34 -3.81 5.83
C ALA A 298 24.51 -5.12 5.04
N LYS A 299 23.67 -5.35 4.01
CA LYS A 299 23.85 -6.48 3.07
C LYS A 299 25.17 -6.40 2.33
N GLN A 300 25.52 -5.22 1.82
CA GLN A 300 26.77 -4.97 1.11
C GLN A 300 27.98 -5.30 1.99
N GLU A 301 28.00 -4.81 3.23
CA GLU A 301 29.07 -5.06 4.19
C GLU A 301 29.22 -6.56 4.52
N ARG A 302 28.10 -7.25 4.78
CA ARG A 302 28.12 -8.71 5.01
C ARG A 302 28.72 -9.45 3.83
N TYR A 303 28.29 -9.14 2.61
CA TYR A 303 28.81 -9.81 1.41
C TYR A 303 30.28 -9.47 1.14
N GLN A 304 30.76 -8.28 1.50
CA GLN A 304 32.18 -7.93 1.40
C GLN A 304 33.06 -8.73 2.35
N GLN A 305 32.52 -9.14 3.50
CA GLN A 305 33.22 -9.94 4.50
C GLN A 305 33.23 -11.45 4.19
N GLU A 306 32.44 -11.90 3.21
CA GLU A 306 32.44 -13.31 2.79
C GLU A 306 33.76 -13.70 2.13
N THR A 307 34.31 -14.82 2.56
CA THR A 307 35.53 -15.40 1.98
C THR A 307 35.23 -16.02 0.60
N PRO A 308 36.21 -16.06 -0.32
CA PRO A 308 36.08 -16.81 -1.57
C PRO A 308 35.67 -18.28 -1.35
N GLU A 309 36.21 -18.91 -0.30
CA GLU A 309 35.90 -20.29 0.07
C GLU A 309 34.43 -20.46 0.46
N GLN A 310 33.86 -19.53 1.24
CA GLN A 310 32.44 -19.54 1.56
C GLN A 310 31.56 -19.41 0.31
N ARG A 311 31.87 -18.47 -0.58
CA ARG A 311 31.09 -18.26 -1.81
C ARG A 311 31.12 -19.47 -2.74
N GLU A 312 32.28 -20.10 -2.87
CA GLU A 312 32.40 -21.32 -3.67
C GLU A 312 31.67 -22.49 -3.01
N ALA A 313 31.75 -22.62 -1.68
CA ALA A 313 31.00 -23.65 -0.95
C ALA A 313 29.49 -23.51 -1.13
N GLU A 314 28.94 -22.30 -1.08
CA GLU A 314 27.53 -22.03 -1.36
C GLU A 314 27.14 -22.42 -2.80
N LYS A 315 27.97 -22.04 -3.78
CA LYS A 315 27.76 -22.36 -5.20
C LYS A 315 27.76 -23.86 -5.45
N VAL A 316 28.73 -24.57 -4.87
CA VAL A 316 28.83 -26.04 -4.93
C VAL A 316 27.61 -26.68 -4.27
N TRP A 317 27.18 -26.17 -3.11
CA TRP A 317 25.98 -26.66 -2.44
C TRP A 317 24.73 -26.51 -3.31
N ILE A 318 24.50 -25.33 -3.91
CA ILE A 318 23.37 -25.09 -4.83
C ILE A 318 23.39 -26.09 -5.99
N LYS A 319 24.56 -26.29 -6.61
CA LYS A 319 24.73 -27.25 -7.71
C LYS A 319 24.42 -28.68 -7.28
N GLN A 320 24.92 -29.11 -6.13
CA GLN A 320 24.66 -30.45 -5.60
C GLN A 320 23.17 -30.67 -5.32
N GLN A 321 22.49 -29.71 -4.69
CA GLN A 321 21.04 -29.82 -4.44
C GLN A 321 20.25 -29.90 -5.74
N ARG A 322 20.67 -29.15 -6.79
CA ARG A 322 20.05 -29.20 -8.11
C ARG A 322 20.15 -30.61 -8.73
N GLU A 323 21.33 -31.22 -8.64
CA GLU A 323 21.57 -32.58 -9.14
C GLU A 323 20.72 -33.61 -8.38
N GLU A 324 20.63 -33.54 -7.05
CA GLU A 324 19.80 -34.45 -6.26
C GLU A 324 18.31 -34.28 -6.56
N LEU A 325 17.80 -33.04 -6.65
CA LEU A 325 16.41 -32.78 -7.03
C LEU A 325 16.09 -33.28 -8.45
N GLN A 326 17.04 -33.17 -9.39
CA GLN A 326 16.89 -33.72 -10.74
C GLN A 326 16.76 -35.24 -10.72
N ARG A 327 17.57 -35.94 -9.91
CA ARG A 327 17.44 -37.40 -9.75
C ARG A 327 16.09 -37.80 -9.16
N VAL A 328 15.61 -37.07 -8.16
CA VAL A 328 14.28 -37.32 -7.56
C VAL A 328 13.18 -37.09 -8.60
N LYS A 329 13.23 -35.98 -9.35
CA LYS A 329 12.28 -35.67 -10.42
C LYS A 329 12.26 -36.76 -11.49
N GLN A 330 13.42 -37.18 -11.97
CA GLN A 330 13.54 -38.24 -12.98
C GLN A 330 12.96 -39.57 -12.46
N GLY A 331 13.27 -39.97 -11.22
CA GLY A 331 12.72 -41.19 -10.62
C GLY A 331 11.19 -41.17 -10.47
N LEU A 332 10.62 -39.99 -10.22
CA LEU A 332 9.18 -39.78 -10.19
C LEU A 332 8.56 -39.85 -11.58
N GLU A 333 9.17 -39.21 -12.57
CA GLU A 333 8.71 -39.26 -13.97
C GLU A 333 8.74 -40.70 -14.51
N GLU A 334 9.78 -41.47 -14.21
CA GLU A 334 9.85 -42.89 -14.56
C GLU A 334 8.72 -43.71 -13.91
N THR A 335 8.41 -43.43 -12.64
CA THR A 335 7.31 -44.09 -11.92
C THR A 335 5.96 -43.67 -12.50
N LEU A 336 5.78 -42.40 -12.86
CA LEU A 336 4.57 -41.87 -13.47
C LEU A 336 4.32 -42.42 -14.87
N ASN A 337 5.37 -42.54 -15.68
CA ASN A 337 5.29 -43.14 -17.03
C ASN A 337 4.89 -44.61 -16.99
N GLN A 338 5.24 -45.34 -15.93
CA GLN A 338 4.77 -46.72 -15.73
C GLN A 338 3.26 -46.83 -15.45
N PHE A 339 2.56 -45.74 -15.08
CA PHE A 339 1.10 -45.76 -14.99
C PHE A 339 0.39 -45.44 -16.32
N SER A 340 1.13 -44.91 -17.30
CA SER A 340 0.61 -44.52 -18.62
C SER A 340 0.80 -45.60 -19.69
N ASN A 341 1.66 -46.58 -19.42
CA ASN A 341 1.84 -47.83 -20.18
C ASN A 341 1.14 -48.98 -19.46
#